data_AF-A0A7V6X1Y9-F1
#
_entry.id   AF-A0A7V6X1Y9-F1
#
_cell.length_a   1.000
_cell.length_b   1.000
_cell.length_c   1.000
_cell.angle_alpha   90.00
_cell.angle_beta   90.00
_cell.angle_gamma   90.00
#
_symmetry.space_group_name_H-M   'P 1'
#
loop_
_entity.id
_entity.type
_entity.pdbx_description
1 polymer ?
#
loop_
_entity_poly.entity_id
_entity_poly.type
_entity_poly.pdbx_seq_one_letter_code
_entity_poly.pdbx_strand_id
1 'polypeptide(L)'
;FSLEQYCEAADTTEEEIREKYQEQAYQSVKTDLVLEEIAETEKIEVKEEEIIEEIQELAKEYNENVDALQKNLQSRESIEALSYGIMIDKTVKFLMDNAKEVEEEAGAEE
;
A
#
# COMPACT_ATOMS: atom_id res chain seq x y z
N PHE A 1 -9.08 -15.79 -16.79
CA PHE A 1 -8.15 -15.16 -17.73
C PHE A 1 -6.74 -15.45 -17.26
N SER A 2 -5.92 -16.14 -18.06
CA SER A 2 -4.48 -16.22 -17.82
C SER A 2 -3.78 -14.98 -18.40
N LEU A 3 -2.53 -14.74 -17.99
CA LEU A 3 -1.71 -13.67 -18.56
C LEU A 3 -1.53 -13.86 -20.07
N GLU A 4 -1.34 -15.10 -20.55
CA GLU A 4 -1.22 -15.38 -21.99
C GLU A 4 -2.48 -14.99 -22.76
N GLN A 5 -3.67 -15.31 -22.24
CA GLN A 5 -4.94 -14.92 -22.87
C GLN A 5 -5.13 -13.40 -22.92
N TYR A 6 -4.62 -12.68 -21.91
CA TYR A 6 -4.64 -11.21 -21.90
C TYR A 6 -3.68 -10.65 -22.96
N CYS A 7 -2.45 -11.15 -23.03
CA CYS A 7 -1.46 -10.78 -24.04
C CYS A 7 -2.01 -11.00 -25.46
N GLU A 8 -2.63 -12.15 -25.72
CA GLU A 8 -3.28 -12.45 -27.00
C GLU A 8 -4.45 -11.50 -27.31
N ALA A 9 -5.30 -11.19 -26.33
CA ALA A 9 -6.45 -10.30 -26.53
C ALA A 9 -6.08 -8.82 -26.67
N ALA A 10 -4.95 -8.42 -26.08
CA ALA A 10 -4.46 -7.04 -26.07
C ALA A 10 -3.38 -6.78 -27.14
N ASP A 11 -3.11 -7.74 -28.04
CA ASP A 11 -2.06 -7.68 -29.06
C ASP A 11 -0.70 -7.23 -28.47
N THR A 12 -0.32 -7.79 -27.32
CA THR A 12 0.92 -7.45 -26.61
C THR A 12 1.64 -8.71 -26.13
N THR A 13 2.90 -8.57 -25.72
CA THR A 13 3.72 -9.63 -25.14
C THR A 13 3.95 -9.42 -23.65
N GLU A 14 4.30 -10.49 -22.93
CA GLU A 14 4.70 -10.37 -21.52
C GLU A 14 5.91 -9.44 -21.34
N GLU A 15 6.86 -9.46 -22.28
CA GLU A 15 8.04 -8.60 -22.25
C GLU A 15 7.65 -7.12 -22.34
N GLU A 16 6.78 -6.75 -23.29
CA GLU A 16 6.27 -5.38 -23.42
C GLU A 16 5.48 -4.92 -22.18
N ILE A 17 4.70 -5.83 -21.58
CA ILE A 17 4.01 -5.55 -20.31
C ILE A 17 5.06 -5.28 -19.22
N ARG A 18 6.07 -6.13 -19.07
CA ARG A 18 7.13 -5.96 -18.07
C ARG A 18 7.86 -4.63 -18.26
N GLU A 19 8.28 -4.32 -19.48
CA GLU A 19 8.93 -3.05 -19.81
C GLU A 19 8.05 -1.84 -19.48
N LYS A 20 6.75 -1.90 -19.83
CA LYS A 20 5.79 -0.83 -19.55
C LYS A 20 5.64 -0.55 -18.06
N TYR A 21 5.63 -1.58 -17.22
CA TYR A 21 5.46 -1.41 -15.77
C TYR A 21 6.78 -1.35 -15.00
N GLN A 22 7.92 -1.56 -15.66
CA GLN A 22 9.23 -1.69 -15.01
C GLN A 22 9.58 -0.45 -14.18
N GLU A 23 9.44 0.75 -14.75
CA GLU A 23 9.79 1.98 -14.04
C GLU A 23 8.88 2.21 -12.83
N GLN A 24 7.57 2.01 -13.00
CA GLN A 24 6.62 2.16 -11.90
C GLN A 24 6.90 1.14 -10.78
N ALA A 25 7.12 -0.12 -11.14
CA ALA A 25 7.45 -1.17 -10.17
C ALA A 25 8.77 -0.88 -9.45
N TYR A 26 9.78 -0.37 -10.17
CA TYR A 26 11.04 0.05 -9.58
C TYR A 26 10.85 1.16 -8.54
N GLN A 27 10.08 2.20 -8.86
CA GLN A 27 9.80 3.28 -7.91
C GLN A 27 8.99 2.79 -6.72
N SER A 28 7.97 1.96 -6.93
CA SER A 28 7.16 1.39 -5.85
C SER A 28 8.03 0.57 -4.87
N VAL A 29 8.78 -0.41 -5.38
CA VAL A 29 9.65 -1.26 -4.52
C VAL A 29 10.70 -0.42 -3.80
N LYS A 30 11.26 0.60 -4.46
CA LYS A 30 12.22 1.50 -3.83
C LYS A 30 11.58 2.30 -2.69
N THR A 31 10.38 2.85 -2.91
CA THR A 31 9.65 3.58 -1.87
C THR A 31 9.32 2.68 -0.69
N ASP A 32 8.81 1.48 -0.95
CA ASP A 32 8.45 0.49 0.07
C ASP A 32 9.66 0.16 0.96
N LEU A 33 10.82 -0.16 0.34
CA LEU A 33 12.05 -0.45 1.07
C LEU A 33 12.55 0.74 1.92
N VAL A 34 12.37 1.97 1.43
CA VAL A 34 12.76 3.16 2.19
C VAL A 34 11.82 3.37 3.38
N LEU A 35 10.51 3.21 3.19
CA LEU A 35 9.53 3.35 4.27
C LEU A 35 9.70 2.25 5.32
N GLU A 36 9.97 1.01 4.92
CA GLU A 36 10.31 -0.10 5.83
C GLU A 36 11.51 0.24 6.72
N GLU A 37 12.62 0.70 6.13
CA GLU A 37 13.83 1.04 6.89
C GLU A 37 13.57 2.19 7.89
N ILE A 38 12.74 3.17 7.51
CA ILE A 38 12.33 4.26 8.40
C ILE A 38 11.48 3.71 9.54
N ALA A 39 10.51 2.84 9.24
CA ALA A 39 9.66 2.22 10.24
C ALA A 39 10.47 1.41 11.26
N GLU A 40 11.46 0.64 10.80
CA GLU A 40 12.36 -0.11 11.66
C GLU A 40 13.23 0.81 12.53
N THR A 41 13.81 1.85 11.93
CA THR A 41 14.70 2.80 12.61
C THR A 41 13.97 3.58 13.71
N GLU A 42 12.76 4.04 13.41
CA GLU A 42 11.91 4.83 14.33
C GLU A 42 11.03 3.95 15.23
N LYS A 43 11.10 2.62 15.07
CA LYS A 43 10.36 1.60 15.85
C LYS A 43 8.84 1.80 15.77
N ILE A 44 8.36 1.99 14.55
CA ILE A 44 6.93 2.09 14.26
C ILE A 44 6.34 0.67 14.30
N GLU A 45 5.72 0.34 15.43
CA GLU A 45 5.06 -0.96 15.64
C GLU A 45 3.55 -0.85 15.40
N VAL A 46 2.97 -1.90 14.82
CA VAL A 46 1.52 -2.05 14.66
C VAL A 46 0.96 -2.88 15.80
N LYS A 47 -0.02 -2.33 16.51
CA LYS A 47 -0.69 -3.03 17.61
C LYS A 47 -1.86 -3.85 17.10
N GLU A 48 -2.19 -4.91 17.82
CA GLU A 48 -3.35 -5.76 17.51
C GLU A 48 -4.68 -4.96 17.52
N GLU A 49 -4.78 -3.96 18.38
CA GLU A 49 -5.93 -3.04 18.43
C GLU A 49 -6.08 -2.25 17.12
N GLU A 50 -4.98 -1.77 16.54
CA GLU A 50 -4.98 -1.01 15.27
C GLU A 50 -5.37 -1.91 14.09
N ILE A 51 -4.97 -3.18 14.12
CA ILE A 51 -5.39 -4.19 13.12
C ILE A 51 -6.91 -4.39 13.18
N ILE A 52 -7.48 -4.47 14.39
CA ILE A 52 -8.93 -4.63 14.57
C ILE A 52 -9.68 -3.39 14.10
N GLU A 53 -9.19 -2.19 14.40
CA GLU A 53 -9.76 -0.93 13.94
C GLU A 53 -9.76 -0.85 12.40
N GLU A 54 -8.64 -1.22 11.76
CA GLU A 54 -8.53 -1.23 10.30
C GLU A 54 -9.52 -2.21 9.66
N ILE A 55 -9.69 -3.42 10.22
CA ILE A 55 -10.70 -4.38 9.75
C ILE A 55 -12.11 -3.81 9.86
N GLN A 56 -12.41 -3.03 10.90
CA GLN A 56 -13.71 -2.39 11.08
C GLN A 56 -13.93 -1.28 10.05
N GLU A 57 -12.92 -0.47 9.76
CA GLU A 57 -12.98 0.57 8.73
C GLU A 57 -13.16 -0.04 7.34
N LEU A 58 -12.37 -1.06 6.99
CA LEU A 58 -12.52 -1.79 5.73
C LEU A 58 -13.92 -2.40 5.59
N ALA A 59 -14.45 -3.03 6.64
CA ALA A 59 -15.82 -3.58 6.61
C ALA A 59 -16.88 -2.50 6.34
N LYS A 60 -16.71 -1.29 6.90
CA LYS A 60 -17.61 -0.15 6.60
C LYS A 60 -17.49 0.29 5.14
N GLU A 61 -16.27 0.41 4.63
CA GLU A 61 -16.01 0.85 3.26
C GLU A 61 -16.61 -0.14 2.24
N TYR A 62 -16.36 -1.43 2.43
CA TYR A 62 -16.89 -2.48 1.56
C TYR A 62 -18.38 -2.80 1.79
N ASN A 63 -19.04 -2.14 2.75
CA ASN A 63 -20.41 -2.46 3.19
C ASN A 63 -20.60 -3.95 3.51
N GLU A 64 -19.55 -4.59 4.04
CA GLU A 64 -19.56 -5.98 4.43
C GLU A 64 -19.71 -6.14 5.95
N ASN A 65 -20.11 -7.34 6.38
CA ASN A 65 -20.22 -7.64 7.79
C ASN A 65 -18.82 -7.84 8.40
N VAL A 66 -18.50 -7.09 9.47
CA VAL A 66 -17.21 -7.13 10.17
C VAL A 66 -16.81 -8.55 10.56
N ASP A 67 -17.75 -9.37 11.08
CA ASP A 67 -17.43 -10.74 11.51
C ASP A 67 -17.06 -11.64 10.31
N ALA A 68 -17.67 -11.42 9.15
CA ALA A 68 -17.37 -12.17 7.93
C ALA A 68 -16.01 -11.76 7.35
N LEU A 69 -15.69 -10.47 7.38
CA LEU A 69 -14.39 -9.96 6.92
C LEU A 69 -13.27 -10.40 7.87
N GLN A 70 -13.48 -10.27 9.18
CA GLN A 70 -12.54 -10.74 10.19
C GLN A 70 -12.27 -12.24 10.04
N LYS A 71 -13.29 -13.04 9.76
CA LYS A 71 -13.15 -14.48 9.50
C LYS A 71 -12.32 -14.79 8.24
N ASN A 72 -12.47 -13.98 7.18
CA ASN A 72 -11.67 -14.13 5.96
C ASN A 72 -10.21 -13.70 6.18
N LEU A 73 -10.00 -12.66 6.99
CA LEU A 73 -8.68 -12.11 7.29
C LEU A 73 -7.95 -12.84 8.43
N GLN A 74 -8.48 -13.95 8.98
CA GLN A 74 -7.80 -14.72 10.03
C GLN A 74 -6.57 -15.49 9.53
N SER A 75 -6.36 -15.57 8.22
CA SER A 75 -5.16 -16.20 7.69
C SER A 75 -3.94 -15.39 8.14
N ARG A 76 -2.87 -16.09 8.55
CA ARG A 76 -1.64 -15.42 9.00
C ARG A 76 -1.09 -14.47 7.92
N GLU A 77 -1.17 -14.88 6.66
CA GLU A 77 -0.75 -14.08 5.50
C GLU A 77 -1.58 -12.80 5.36
N SER A 78 -2.90 -12.87 5.59
CA SER A 78 -3.78 -11.71 5.55
C SER A 78 -3.50 -10.72 6.68
N ILE A 79 -3.24 -11.22 7.90
CA ILE A 79 -2.89 -10.37 9.04
C ILE A 79 -1.53 -9.71 8.82
N GLU A 80 -0.54 -10.44 8.32
CA GLU A 80 0.78 -9.90 7.97
C GLU A 80 0.67 -8.80 6.90
N ALA A 81 -0.12 -9.02 5.84
CA ALA A 81 -0.35 -8.01 4.80
C ALA A 81 -1.07 -6.76 5.33
N LEU A 82 -2.06 -6.92 6.21
CA LEU A 82 -2.76 -5.79 6.82
C LEU A 82 -1.84 -5.01 7.76
N SER A 83 -1.06 -5.72 8.56
CA SER A 83 -0.08 -5.12 9.47
C SER A 83 0.98 -4.33 8.69
N TYR A 84 1.40 -4.86 7.55
CA TYR A 84 2.32 -4.16 6.64
C TYR A 84 1.72 -2.85 6.13
N GLY A 85 0.47 -2.86 5.63
CA GLY A 85 -0.20 -1.65 5.17
C GLY A 85 -0.30 -0.58 6.27
N ILE A 86 -0.76 -0.97 7.46
CA ILE A 86 -0.88 -0.06 8.62
C ILE A 86 0.49 0.51 9.01
N MET A 87 1.55 -0.30 8.96
CA MET A 87 2.92 0.14 9.26
C MET A 87 3.39 1.23 8.28
N ILE A 88 3.17 1.01 6.98
CA ILE A 88 3.52 1.98 5.93
C ILE A 88 2.75 3.28 6.13
N ASP A 89 1.44 3.23 6.35
CA ASP A 89 0.61 4.42 6.57
C ASP A 89 1.04 5.22 7.80
N LYS A 90 1.38 4.53 8.90
CA LYS A 90 1.93 5.17 10.10
C LYS A 90 3.28 5.82 9.84
N THR A 91 4.11 5.19 9.02
CA THR A 91 5.42 5.73 8.62
C THR A 91 5.26 6.99 7.78
N VAL A 92 4.37 6.97 6.80
CA VAL A 92 4.03 8.16 6.00
C VAL A 92 3.51 9.28 6.90
N LYS A 93 2.59 8.96 7.82
CA LYS A 93 2.07 9.95 8.78
C LYS A 93 3.17 10.54 9.65
N PHE A 94 4.08 9.71 10.17
CA PHE A 94 5.24 10.18 10.93
C PHE A 94 6.10 11.14 10.10
N LEU A 95 6.35 10.82 8.83
CA LEU A 95 7.11 11.69 7.93
C LEU A 95 6.39 13.02 7.68
N MET A 96 5.06 12.99 7.47
CA MET A 96 4.25 14.20 7.30
C MET A 96 4.27 15.09 8.55
N ASP A 97 4.12 14.50 9.74
CA ASP A 97 4.12 15.24 11.01
C ASP A 97 5.48 15.92 11.29
N ASN A 98 6.57 15.40 10.73
CA ASN A 98 7.92 15.95 10.83
C ASN A 98 8.37 16.74 9.60
N ALA A 99 7.54 16.78 8.54
CA ALA A 99 7.87 17.48 7.32
C ALA A 99 7.85 18.99 7.57
N LYS A 100 8.87 19.67 7.04
CA LYS A 100 8.83 21.14 6.97
C LYS A 100 7.99 21.50 5.76
N GLU A 101 6.81 22.04 6.02
CA GLU A 101 5.98 22.62 4.96
C GLU A 101 6.78 23.74 4.29
N VAL A 102 7.10 23.53 3.02
CA VAL A 102 7.57 24.59 2.15
C VAL A 102 6.31 25.10 1.47
N GLU A 103 5.85 26.29 1.86
CA GLU A 103 4.80 26.98 1.10
C GLU A 103 5.32 27.19 -0.32
N GLU A 104 4.80 26.42 -1.27
CA GLU A 104 4.94 26.75 -2.68
C GLU A 104 4.00 27.93 -2.93
N GLU A 105 4.56 29.16 -3.00
CA GLU A 105 3.84 30.25 -3.65
C GLU A 105 3.45 29.73 -5.03
N ALA A 106 2.14 29.66 -5.29
CA ALA A 106 1.56 29.25 -6.56
C ALA A 106 2.23 29.99 -7.72
N GLY A 107 3.25 29.34 -8.30
CA GLY A 107 4.00 29.84 -9.43
C GLY A 107 3.16 29.72 -10.68
N ALA A 108 2.51 30.83 -11.01
CA ALA A 108 2.08 31.27 -12.34
C ALA A 108 2.03 30.19 -13.44
N GLU A 109 0.80 29.84 -13.82
CA GLU A 109 0.48 29.42 -15.18
C GLU A 109 1.03 30.47 -16.19
N GLU A 110 1.91 30.04 -17.09
CA GLU A 110 2.02 30.56 -18.47
C GLU A 110 2.28 29.40 -19.45
#